data_AF-A0A0C4DNB4-F1
#
_entry.id   AF-A0A0C4DNB4-F1
#
_cell.length_a   1.000
_cell.length_b   1.000
_cell.length_c   1.000
_cell.angle_alpha   90.00
_cell.angle_beta   90.00
_cell.angle_gamma   90.00
#
_symmetry.space_group_name_H-M   'P 1'
#
loop_
_entity.id
_entity.type
_entity.pdbx_description
1 polymer ?
#
loop_
_entity_poly.entity_id
_entity_poly.type
_entity_poly.pdbx_seq_one_letter_code
_entity_poly.pdbx_strand_id
1 'polypeptide(L)' 'MRWMIKVSDAFSFENLCGLTDEDMENLLTFYAAGAVPTLDELRSMRDEGDQPGVSQAGTEITANGVAEDIQSKLQI' A
#
# COMPACT_ATOMS: atom_id res chain seq x y z
N MET A 1 -10.67 17.83 12.25
CA MET A 1 -10.42 16.41 11.91
C MET A 1 -11.20 15.91 10.68
N ARG A 2 -11.85 16.76 9.85
CA ARG A 2 -12.64 16.27 8.70
C ARG A 2 -11.79 15.85 7.50
N TRP A 3 -10.57 16.37 7.37
CA TRP A 3 -9.70 16.06 6.24
C TRP A 3 -9.23 14.60 6.26
N MET A 4 -8.77 14.12 7.41
CA MET A 4 -8.33 12.72 7.54
C MET A 4 -9.45 11.71 7.22
N ILE A 5 -10.71 12.04 7.57
CA ILE A 5 -11.88 11.22 7.21
C ILE A 5 -12.05 11.16 5.69
N LYS A 6 -11.87 12.27 4.97
CA LYS A 6 -11.95 12.28 3.50
C LYS A 6 -10.81 11.50 2.86
N VAL A 7 -9.61 11.56 3.44
CA VAL A 7 -8.48 10.74 2.99
C VAL A 7 -8.82 9.25 3.18
N SER A 8 -9.32 8.83 4.34
CA SER A 8 -9.72 7.44 4.55
C SER A 8 -10.93 6.99 3.72
N ASP A 9 -11.79 7.92 3.29
CA ASP A 9 -12.91 7.63 2.37
C ASP A 9 -12.44 7.52 0.91
N ALA A 10 -11.45 8.32 0.50
CA ALA A 10 -10.90 8.32 -0.85
C ALA A 10 -9.86 7.22 -1.11
N PHE A 11 -9.05 6.87 -0.10
CA PHE A 11 -8.00 5.87 -0.20
C PHE A 11 -8.39 4.60 0.54
N SER A 12 -8.42 3.47 -0.16
CA SER A 12 -8.52 2.16 0.48
C SER A 12 -7.31 1.89 1.37
N PHE A 13 -7.48 1.09 2.42
CA PHE A 13 -6.42 0.76 3.37
C PHE A 13 -5.16 0.18 2.69
N GLU A 14 -5.33 -0.68 1.67
CA GLU A 14 -4.22 -1.23 0.89
C GLU A 14 -3.42 -0.13 0.16
N ASN A 15 -4.10 0.89 -0.36
CA ASN A 15 -3.45 2.01 -1.02
C ASN A 15 -2.70 2.88 -0.03
N LEU A 16 -3.29 3.15 1.14
CA LEU A 16 -2.63 3.86 2.24
C LEU A 16 -1.36 3.14 2.71
N CYS A 17 -1.38 1.81 2.76
CA CYS A 17 -0.21 1.00 3.11
C CYS A 17 0.87 1.00 1.99
N GLY A 18 0.47 1.26 0.75
CA GLY A 18 1.37 1.35 -0.40
C GLY A 18 1.92 2.76 -0.68
N LEU A 19 1.50 3.78 0.08
CA LEU A 19 2.05 5.14 -0.03
C LEU A 19 3.46 5.17 0.56
N THR A 20 4.39 5.78 -0.16
CA THR A 20 5.73 6.05 0.34
C THR A 20 5.73 7.28 1.23
N ASP A 21 6.81 7.49 1.99
CA ASP A 21 7.00 8.72 2.77
C ASP A 21 6.85 9.98 1.90
N GLU A 22 7.36 9.96 0.66
CA GLU A 22 7.22 11.05 -0.30
C GLU A 22 5.75 11.32 -0.69
N ASP A 23 4.93 10.28 -0.91
CA ASP A 23 3.50 10.51 -1.16
C ASP A 23 2.78 11.06 0.06
N MET A 24 3.19 10.65 1.27
CA MET A 24 2.61 11.17 2.51
C MET A 24 2.96 12.65 2.70
N GLU A 25 4.20 13.05 2.39
CA GLU A 25 4.60 14.46 2.38
C GLU A 25 3.84 15.26 1.32
N ASN A 26 3.68 14.73 0.11
CA ASN A 26 2.88 15.34 -0.95
C ASN A 26 1.41 15.47 -0.54
N LEU A 27 0.83 14.45 0.11
CA LEU A 27 -0.54 14.48 0.63
C LEU A 27 -0.72 15.59 1.67
N LEU A 28 0.28 15.85 2.52
CA LEU A 28 0.23 16.92 3.52
C LEU A 28 0.18 18.32 2.89
N THR A 29 0.66 18.51 1.66
CA THR A 29 0.53 19.81 0.96
C THR A 29 -0.92 20.20 0.70
N PHE A 30 -1.79 19.20 0.47
CA PHE A 30 -3.22 19.39 0.22
C PHE A 30 -4.03 19.57 1.52
N TYR A 31 -3.43 19.32 2.69
CA TYR A 31 -4.07 19.51 3.99
C TYR A 31 -4.53 20.96 4.17
N ALA A 32 -3.66 21.91 3.82
CA ALA A 32 -3.94 23.34 3.93
C ALA A 32 -5.14 23.77 3.05
N ALA A 33 -5.25 23.17 1.85
CA ALA A 33 -6.36 23.39 0.94
C ALA A 33 -7.64 22.60 1.34
N GLY A 34 -7.52 21.64 2.26
CA GLY A 34 -8.61 20.73 2.63
C GLY A 34 -9.08 19.83 1.48
N ALA A 35 -8.26 19.72 0.43
CA ALA A 35 -8.49 18.91 -0.75
C ALA A 35 -7.85 17.53 -0.55
N VAL A 36 -8.38 16.52 -1.23
CA VAL A 36 -7.81 15.18 -1.23
C VAL A 36 -7.41 14.89 -2.68
N PRO A 37 -6.11 14.75 -2.98
CA PRO A 37 -5.65 14.40 -4.31
C PRO A 37 -6.00 12.94 -4.61
N THR A 38 -6.03 12.57 -5.88
CA THR A 38 -6.11 11.17 -6.29
C THR A 38 -4.75 10.45 -6.16
N LEU A 39 -4.77 9.12 -6.08
CA LEU A 39 -3.54 8.31 -6.09
C LEU A 39 -2.66 8.59 -7.31
N ASP A 40 -3.27 8.84 -8.46
CA ASP A 40 -2.57 9.12 -9.71
C ASP A 40 -1.85 10.47 -9.67
N GLU A 41 -2.48 11.49 -9.09
CA GLU A 41 -1.87 12.80 -8.87
C GLU A 41 -0.70 12.72 -7.88
N LEU A 42 -0.86 12.00 -6.76
CA LEU A 42 0.23 11.79 -5.80
C LEU A 42 1.41 11.05 -6.45
N ARG A 43 1.13 10.02 -7.24
CA ARG A 43 2.15 9.26 -7.98
C ARG A 43 2.83 10.08 -9.07
N SER A 44 2.09 10.98 -9.73
CA SER A 44 2.63 11.89 -10.74
C SER A 44 3.48 13.01 -10.12
N MET A 45 3.32 13.28 -8.82
CA MET A 45 4.16 14.21 -8.06
C MET A 45 5.47 13.59 -7.59
N ARG A 46 5.63 12.25 -7.67
CA ARG A 46 6.93 11.63 -7.48
C ARG A 46 7.85 12.06 -8.61
N ASP A 47 8.99 12.65 -8.27
CA ASP A 47 10.01 13.07 -9.24
C ASP A 47 10.34 11.90 -10.19
N GLU A 48 10.43 12.14 -11.50
CA GLU A 48 10.45 11.17 -12.62
C GLU A 48 11.42 9.97 -12.46
N GLY A 49 11.08 9.05 -11.57
CA GLY A 49 11.92 7.92 -11.18
C GLY A 49 11.06 6.70 -10.94
N ASP A 50 10.84 5.95 -12.03
CA ASP A 50 10.48 4.55 -12.01
C ASP A 50 8.97 4.23 -11.82
N GLN A 51 8.32 3.93 -12.93
CA GLN A 51 7.47 2.74 -12.98
C GLN A 51 8.20 1.73 -13.88
N PRO A 52 8.32 0.47 -13.45
CA PRO A 52 7.24 -0.45 -13.79
C PRO A 52 6.91 -1.45 -12.66
N GLY A 53 5.63 -1.54 -12.32
CA GLY A 53 5.06 -2.72 -11.69
C GLY A 53 4.92 -2.65 -10.17
N VAL A 54 3.85 -2.00 -9.70
CA VAL A 54 3.27 -2.43 -8.43
C VAL A 54 2.72 -3.83 -8.65
N SER A 55 3.54 -4.82 -8.27
CA SER A 55 3.03 -6.10 -7.84
C SER A 55 2.02 -5.79 -6.73
N GLN A 56 0.73 -5.81 -7.07
CA GLN A 56 -0.25 -6.32 -6.13
C GLN A 56 0.10 -7.80 -5.92
N ALA A 57 1.19 -8.05 -5.18
CA ALA A 57 1.34 -9.24 -4.41
C ALA A 57 0.33 -9.08 -3.27
N GLY A 58 -0.94 -9.29 -3.59
CA GLY A 58 -1.81 -9.97 -2.67
C GLY A 58 -1.09 -11.28 -2.38
N THR A 59 -0.29 -11.30 -1.31
CA THR A 59 0.12 -12.55 -0.71
C THR A 59 -1.17 -13.17 -0.21
N GLU A 60 -1.82 -13.90 -1.11
CA GLU A 60 -2.62 -15.04 -0.74
C GLU A 60 -1.76 -15.82 0.23
N ILE A 61 -2.07 -15.68 1.52
CA ILE A 61 -1.55 -16.57 2.55
C ILE A 61 -2.23 -17.91 2.26
N THR A 62 -1.80 -18.63 1.21
CA THR A 62 -2.19 -20.03 1.06
C THR A 62 -1.51 -20.75 2.21
N ALA A 63 -2.31 -21.15 3.20
CA ALA A 63 -1.93 -21.89 4.39
C ALA A 63 -1.43 -23.33 4.08
N ASN A 64 -0.74 -23.54 2.96
CA ASN A 64 -0.30 -24.85 2.47
C ASN A 64 1.22 -25.08 2.63
N GLY A 65 1.89 -24.39 3.56
CA GLY A 65 3.33 -24.56 3.83
C GLY A 65 3.66 -25.39 5.08
N VAL A 66 2.68 -25.82 5.88
CA VAL A 66 2.92 -26.51 7.16
C VAL A 66 2.75 -28.03 7.11
N ALA A 67 2.45 -28.62 5.95
CA ALA A 67 2.13 -30.06 5.84
C ALA A 67 3.33 -30.98 5.53
N GLU A 68 4.49 -30.47 5.12
CA GLU A 68 5.60 -31.34 4.66
C GLU A 68 6.72 -31.60 5.70
N ASP A 69 6.82 -30.84 6.80
CA ASP A 69 7.85 -31.09 7.84
C ASP A 69 7.59 -32.34 8.71
N ILE A 70 6.34 -32.82 8.77
CA ILE A 70 5.97 -33.92 9.69
C ILE A 70 6.35 -35.29 9.10
N GLN A 71 6.36 -35.46 7.77
CA GLN A 71 6.63 -36.75 7.14
C GLN A 71 8.12 -37.14 7.19
N SER A 72 9.04 -36.17 7.30
CA SER A 72 10.47 -36.48 7.35
C SER A 72 10.98 -36.90 8.74
N LYS A 73 10.13 -36.85 9.78
CA LYS A 73 10.48 -37.26 11.15
C LYS A 73 9.91 -38.61 11.59
N LEU A 74 9.22 -39.35 10.71
CA LEU A 74 8.69 -40.69 11.00
C LEU A 74 9.38 -41.83 10.23
N GLN A 75 10.52 -41.54 9.56
CA GLN A 75 11.44 -42.56 9.07
C GLN A 75 12.82 -42.35 9.69
N ILE A 76 12.98 -42.82 10.93
CA ILE A 76 14.09 -43.61 11.49
C ILE A 76 13.57 -44.22 12.80
#